data_AF-A0AB39S038-F1
#
_entry.id   AF-A0AB39S038-F1
#
_cell.length_a   1.000
_cell.length_b   1.000
_cell.length_c   1.000
_cell.angle_alpha   90.00
_cell.angle_beta   90.00
_cell.angle_gamma   90.00
#
_symmetry.space_group_name_H-M   'P 1'
#
loop_
_entity.id
_entity.type
_entity.pdbx_description
1 polymer ?
#
loop_
_entity_poly.entity_id
_entity_poly.type
_entity_poly.pdbx_seq_one_letter_code
_entity_poly.pdbx_strand_id
1 'polypeptide(L)'
;MLALELVVVLGVAVLVGNAVGQRFRIAPPVVLLIVGALLGFVPALREAHLPPEVVLLLFLPVLLYWESLTTSLREIRSNLRGIVLLSTTLVIATAGAVAAVAHALGLGWGPAWVLGAAVAPTAVGVLAKTLPRRNVTLLRAESLVNDGTALVIYGLAVGITSARST
;
A
#
# COMPACT_ATOMS: atom_id res chain seq x y z
N MET A 1 20.28 -21.20 -5.34
CA MET A 1 20.52 -20.97 -3.90
C MET A 1 20.03 -19.58 -3.45
N LEU A 2 20.27 -18.52 -4.24
CA LEU A 2 19.83 -17.14 -3.95
C LEU A 2 18.34 -16.96 -3.61
N ALA A 3 17.42 -17.66 -4.27
CA ALA A 3 15.97 -17.47 -4.00
C ALA A 3 15.55 -17.96 -2.61
N LEU A 4 16.10 -19.08 -2.14
CA LEU A 4 15.81 -19.60 -0.79
C LEU A 4 16.42 -18.69 0.27
N GLU A 5 17.67 -18.24 0.05
CA GLU A 5 18.33 -17.27 0.92
C GLU A 5 17.55 -15.96 1.02
N LEU A 6 17.04 -15.45 -0.10
CA LEU A 6 16.21 -14.24 -0.12
C LEU A 6 14.92 -14.41 0.67
N VAL A 7 14.21 -15.54 0.51
CA VAL A 7 12.99 -15.84 1.27
C VAL A 7 13.28 -15.94 2.75
N VAL A 8 14.39 -16.59 3.13
CA VAL A 8 14.81 -16.71 4.54
C VAL A 8 15.17 -15.34 5.12
N VAL A 9 15.95 -14.52 4.40
CA VAL A 9 16.32 -13.17 4.82
C VAL A 9 15.08 -12.29 4.98
N LEU A 10 14.15 -12.32 4.03
CA LEU A 10 12.86 -11.61 4.12
C LEU A 10 12.03 -12.10 5.31
N GLY A 11 11.93 -13.41 5.50
CA GLY A 11 11.19 -14.00 6.62
C GLY A 11 11.77 -13.59 7.98
N VAL A 12 13.10 -13.64 8.12
CA VAL A 12 13.79 -13.20 9.34
C VAL A 12 13.63 -11.69 9.55
N ALA A 13 13.76 -10.88 8.50
CA ALA A 13 13.55 -9.43 8.58
C ALA A 13 12.13 -9.10 9.05
N VAL A 14 11.11 -9.80 8.53
CA VAL A 14 9.72 -9.66 8.95
C VAL A 14 9.54 -10.04 10.43
N LEU A 15 10.08 -11.18 10.85
CA LEU A 15 9.99 -11.64 12.24
C LEU A 15 10.67 -10.68 13.21
N VAL A 16 11.92 -10.28 12.92
CA VAL A 16 12.69 -9.35 13.75
C VAL A 16 12.01 -7.98 13.77
N GLY A 17 11.59 -7.46 12.61
CA GLY A 17 10.91 -6.17 12.52
C GLY A 17 9.59 -6.15 13.30
N ASN A 18 8.84 -7.24 13.31
CA ASN A 18 7.61 -7.35 14.11
C ASN A 18 7.92 -7.43 15.61
N ALA A 19 8.90 -8.25 16.01
CA ALA A 19 9.32 -8.37 17.41
C ALA A 19 9.84 -7.02 17.96
N VAL A 20 10.67 -6.32 17.20
CA VAL A 20 11.20 -4.99 17.53
C VAL A 20 10.07 -3.96 17.58
N GLY A 21 9.19 -3.94 16.58
CA GLY A 21 8.04 -3.03 16.56
C GLY A 21 7.14 -3.19 17.80
N GLN A 22 6.85 -4.43 18.19
CA GLN A 22 6.10 -4.72 19.41
C GLN A 22 6.85 -4.31 20.69
N ARG A 23 8.16 -4.59 20.75
CA ARG A 23 8.99 -4.29 21.92
C ARG A 23 9.09 -2.78 22.20
N PHE A 24 9.24 -1.97 21.15
CA PHE A 24 9.43 -0.52 21.23
C PHE A 24 8.15 0.29 20.98
N ARG A 25 7.00 -0.37 20.79
CA ARG A 25 5.71 0.26 20.47
C ARG A 25 5.74 1.13 19.20
N ILE A 26 6.58 0.76 18.23
CA ILE A 26 6.66 1.38 16.91
C ILE A 26 5.86 0.52 15.94
N ALA A 27 5.17 1.13 14.99
CA ALA A 27 4.46 0.40 13.94
C ALA A 27 5.45 -0.50 13.16
N PRO A 28 5.25 -1.84 13.11
CA PRO A 28 6.16 -2.75 12.42
C PRO A 28 6.52 -2.35 10.98
N PRO A 29 5.61 -1.77 10.17
CA PRO A 29 5.96 -1.30 8.82
C PRO A 29 7.10 -0.28 8.80
N VAL A 30 7.18 0.61 9.80
CA VAL A 30 8.26 1.62 9.89
C VAL A 30 9.60 0.96 10.17
N VAL A 31 9.63 -0.02 11.07
CA VAL A 31 10.84 -0.79 11.37
C VAL A 31 11.29 -1.56 10.13
N LEU A 32 10.37 -2.20 9.43
CA LEU A 32 10.66 -2.94 8.20
C LEU A 32 11.15 -2.03 7.07
N LEU A 33 10.60 -0.82 6.93
CA LEU A 33 11.07 0.17 5.97
C LEU A 33 12.53 0.54 6.23
N ILE A 34 12.88 0.83 7.48
CA ILE A 34 14.25 1.20 7.87
C ILE A 34 15.19 0.01 7.63
N VAL A 35 14.82 -1.19 8.07
CA VAL A 35 15.62 -2.40 7.87
C VAL A 35 15.82 -2.68 6.38
N GLY A 36 14.75 -2.61 5.57
CA GLY A 36 14.83 -2.79 4.13
C GLY A 36 15.72 -1.75 3.44
N ALA A 37 15.61 -0.48 3.83
CA ALA A 37 16.47 0.59 3.32
C ALA A 37 17.94 0.35 3.67
N LEU A 38 18.24 -0.07 4.91
CA LEU A 38 19.59 -0.42 5.34
C LEU A 38 20.16 -1.64 4.59
N LEU A 39 19.33 -2.67 4.37
CA LEU A 39 19.71 -3.85 3.59
C LEU A 39 20.02 -3.51 2.12
N GLY A 40 19.36 -2.49 1.54
CA GLY A 40 19.63 -2.01 0.18
C GLY A 40 21.03 -1.41 -0.02
N PHE A 41 21.74 -1.06 1.06
CA PHE A 41 23.14 -0.64 0.99
C PHE A 41 24.12 -1.81 0.93
N VAL A 42 23.67 -3.04 1.19
CA VAL A 42 24.50 -4.25 1.14
C VAL A 42 24.68 -4.68 -0.33
N PRO A 43 25.90 -4.68 -0.89
CA PRO A 43 26.13 -4.96 -2.31
C PRO A 43 25.62 -6.34 -2.76
N ALA A 44 25.78 -7.36 -1.91
CA ALA A 44 25.31 -8.73 -2.18
C ALA A 44 23.78 -8.85 -2.31
N LEU A 45 23.02 -7.88 -1.79
CA LEU A 45 21.55 -7.86 -1.84
C LEU A 45 21.01 -6.88 -2.89
N ARG A 46 21.86 -6.04 -3.51
CA ARG A 46 21.41 -5.07 -4.53
C ARG A 46 20.88 -5.72 -5.80
N GLU A 47 21.42 -6.88 -6.17
CA GLU A 47 20.97 -7.61 -7.35
C GLU A 47 19.71 -8.45 -7.09
N ALA A 48 19.29 -8.56 -5.82
CA ALA A 48 18.11 -9.29 -5.42
C ALA A 48 16.85 -8.45 -5.65
N HIS A 49 16.34 -8.49 -6.87
CA HIS A 49 15.10 -7.84 -7.26
C HIS A 49 13.94 -8.84 -7.15
N LEU A 50 12.89 -8.48 -6.44
CA LEU A 50 11.61 -9.18 -6.52
C LEU A 50 10.82 -8.63 -7.71
N PRO A 51 10.45 -9.47 -8.69
CA PRO A 51 9.63 -9.03 -9.82
C PRO A 51 8.30 -8.48 -9.29
N PRO A 52 7.85 -7.30 -9.77
CA PRO A 52 6.57 -6.72 -9.37
C PRO A 52 5.39 -7.68 -9.57
N GLU A 53 5.45 -8.53 -10.59
CA GLU A 53 4.42 -9.52 -10.91
C GLU A 53 4.24 -10.53 -9.79
N VAL A 54 5.33 -10.92 -9.11
CA VAL A 54 5.25 -11.83 -7.96
C VAL A 54 4.51 -11.16 -6.81
N VAL A 55 4.78 -9.89 -6.55
CA VAL A 55 4.08 -9.12 -5.50
C VAL A 55 2.60 -8.99 -5.84
N LEU A 56 2.28 -8.60 -7.08
CA LEU A 56 0.91 -8.34 -7.53
C LEU A 56 0.08 -9.62 -7.70
N LEU A 57 0.66 -10.73 -8.15
CA LEU A 57 -0.07 -11.96 -8.48
C LEU A 57 -0.05 -13.00 -7.36
N LEU A 58 0.95 -12.97 -6.47
CA LEU A 58 1.05 -13.93 -5.37
C LEU A 58 0.69 -13.29 -4.03
N PHE A 59 1.39 -12.24 -3.64
CA PHE A 59 1.23 -11.65 -2.30
C PHE A 59 -0.08 -10.89 -2.17
N LEU A 60 -0.41 -10.02 -3.12
CA LEU A 60 -1.60 -9.18 -3.05
C LEU A 60 -2.90 -10.00 -2.96
N PRO A 61 -3.12 -11.06 -3.77
CA PRO A 61 -4.32 -11.90 -3.63
C PRO A 61 -4.39 -12.65 -2.30
N VAL A 62 -3.26 -13.16 -1.80
CA VAL A 62 -3.19 -13.84 -0.49
C VAL A 62 -3.52 -12.87 0.65
N LEU A 63 -2.97 -11.66 0.62
CA LEU A 63 -3.24 -10.62 1.62
C LEU A 63 -4.71 -10.18 1.59
N LEU A 64 -5.26 -9.95 0.40
CA LEU A 64 -6.68 -9.59 0.23
C LEU A 64 -7.62 -10.71 0.69
N TYR A 65 -7.28 -11.97 0.38
CA TYR A 65 -8.05 -13.13 0.83
C TYR A 65 -8.08 -13.21 2.36
N TRP A 66 -6.94 -13.01 3.03
CA TRP A 66 -6.87 -12.98 4.48
C TRP A 66 -7.70 -11.84 5.11
N GLU A 67 -7.63 -10.64 4.53
CA GLU A 67 -8.47 -9.51 4.97
C GLU A 67 -9.97 -9.80 4.78
N SER A 68 -10.34 -10.54 3.74
CA SER A 68 -11.74 -10.94 3.49
C SER A 68 -12.29 -11.87 4.59
N LEU A 69 -11.47 -12.76 5.15
CA LEU A 69 -11.87 -13.71 6.20
C LEU A 69 -12.10 -13.04 7.56
N THR A 70 -11.45 -11.90 7.80
CA THR A 70 -11.49 -11.20 9.09
C THR A 70 -12.49 -10.04 9.11
N THR A 71 -13.23 -9.81 8.02
CA THR A 71 -14.08 -8.63 7.83
C THR A 71 -15.55 -9.01 7.56
N SER A 72 -16.51 -8.34 8.21
CA SER A 72 -17.93 -8.69 8.07
C SER A 72 -18.55 -8.09 6.79
N LEU A 73 -18.86 -8.93 5.79
CA LEU A 73 -19.43 -8.48 4.51
C LEU A 73 -20.81 -7.82 4.65
N ARG A 74 -21.56 -8.17 5.70
CA ARG A 74 -22.92 -7.64 5.94
C ARG A 74 -22.90 -6.17 6.33
N GLU A 75 -22.01 -5.76 7.24
CA GLU A 75 -21.88 -4.34 7.65
C GLU A 75 -21.37 -3.48 6.50
N ILE A 76 -20.41 -4.00 5.72
CA ILE A 76 -19.90 -3.34 4.50
C ILE A 76 -21.04 -3.09 3.52
N ARG A 77 -21.82 -4.13 3.19
CA ARG A 77 -22.93 -4.01 2.23
C ARG A 77 -23.96 -2.96 2.63
N SER A 78 -24.25 -2.83 3.93
CA SER A 78 -25.20 -1.84 4.43
C SER A 78 -24.73 -0.38 4.30
N ASN A 79 -23.42 -0.13 4.19
CA ASN A 79 -22.83 1.20 4.11
C ASN A 79 -22.04 1.45 2.81
N LEU A 80 -22.05 0.48 1.88
CA LEU A 80 -21.23 0.47 0.66
C LEU A 80 -21.32 1.77 -0.14
N ARG A 81 -22.53 2.29 -0.33
CA ARG A 81 -22.74 3.51 -1.14
C ARG A 81 -22.03 4.73 -0.54
N GLY A 82 -22.15 4.92 0.77
CA GLY A 82 -21.51 6.03 1.47
C GLY A 82 -19.99 5.88 1.48
N ILE A 83 -19.51 4.66 1.79
CA ILE A 83 -18.08 4.35 1.80
C ILE A 83 -17.48 4.58 0.41
N VAL A 84 -18.11 4.05 -0.64
CA VAL A 84 -17.58 4.16 -2.01
C VAL A 84 -17.56 5.62 -2.47
N LEU A 85 -18.65 6.37 -2.29
CA LEU A 85 -18.69 7.77 -2.72
C LEU A 85 -17.69 8.63 -1.97
N LEU A 86 -17.62 8.51 -0.64
CA LEU A 86 -16.73 9.32 0.18
C LEU A 86 -15.27 8.94 -0.06
N SER A 87 -14.95 7.65 -0.06
CA SER A 87 -13.57 7.16 -0.28
C SER A 87 -13.09 7.58 -1.67
N THR A 88 -13.84 7.26 -2.73
CA THR A 88 -13.42 7.54 -4.11
C THR A 88 -13.19 9.03 -4.34
N THR A 89 -14.13 9.87 -3.90
CA THR A 89 -14.01 11.33 -4.07
C THR A 89 -12.80 11.88 -3.31
N LEU A 90 -12.58 11.41 -2.08
CA LEU A 90 -11.44 11.84 -1.29
C LEU A 90 -10.12 11.38 -1.89
N VAL A 91 -10.01 10.13 -2.39
CA VAL A 91 -8.81 9.63 -3.08
C VAL A 91 -8.48 10.50 -4.29
N ILE A 92 -9.48 10.79 -5.13
CA ILE A 92 -9.28 11.59 -6.34
C ILE A 92 -8.83 13.01 -5.95
N ALA A 93 -9.44 13.59 -4.92
CA ALA A 93 -9.07 14.91 -4.43
C ALA A 93 -7.64 14.94 -3.86
N THR A 94 -7.24 13.95 -3.05
CA THR A 94 -5.90 13.89 -2.46
C THR A 94 -4.84 13.59 -3.53
N ALA A 95 -5.07 12.61 -4.40
CA ALA A 95 -4.19 12.30 -5.52
C ALA A 95 -4.02 13.51 -6.45
N GLY A 96 -5.11 14.21 -6.77
CA GLY A 96 -5.10 15.40 -7.60
C GLY A 96 -4.37 16.58 -6.94
N ALA A 97 -4.55 16.78 -5.64
CA ALA A 97 -3.83 17.82 -4.90
C ALA A 97 -2.32 17.55 -4.88
N VAL A 98 -1.91 16.32 -4.58
CA VAL A 98 -0.50 15.92 -4.61
C VAL A 98 0.08 16.05 -6.02
N ALA A 99 -0.66 15.61 -7.05
CA ALA A 99 -0.23 15.74 -8.44
C ALA A 99 -0.08 17.21 -8.86
N ALA A 100 -1.00 18.10 -8.46
CA ALA A 100 -0.92 19.52 -8.75
C ALA A 100 0.31 20.17 -8.11
N VAL A 101 0.59 19.86 -6.85
CA VAL A 101 1.80 20.33 -6.15
C VAL A 101 3.06 19.80 -6.83
N ALA A 102 3.09 18.51 -7.13
CA ALA A 102 4.24 17.87 -7.77
C ALA A 102 4.49 18.41 -9.19
N HIS A 103 3.42 18.72 -9.93
CA HIS A 103 3.49 19.39 -11.22
C HIS A 103 4.03 20.83 -11.09
N ALA A 104 3.55 21.59 -10.08
CA ALA A 104 4.05 22.93 -9.80
C ALA A 104 5.54 22.96 -9.43
N LEU A 105 6.07 21.86 -8.88
CA LEU A 105 7.49 21.67 -8.61
C LEU A 105 8.32 21.22 -9.84
N GLY A 106 7.69 21.12 -11.02
CA GLY A 106 8.35 20.87 -12.29
C GLY A 106 8.22 19.45 -12.86
N LEU A 107 7.44 18.56 -12.23
CA LEU A 107 7.19 17.23 -12.79
C LEU A 107 6.18 17.30 -13.94
N GLY A 108 6.33 16.43 -14.94
CA GLY A 108 5.27 16.22 -15.94
C GLY A 108 4.00 15.65 -15.30
N TRP A 109 2.84 15.93 -15.91
CA TRP A 109 1.54 15.44 -15.41
C TRP A 109 1.49 13.92 -15.19
N GLY A 110 2.12 13.13 -16.08
CA GLY A 110 2.19 11.68 -15.93
C GLY A 110 2.83 11.25 -14.60
N PRO A 111 4.13 11.54 -14.38
CA PRO A 111 4.81 11.25 -13.11
C PRO A 111 4.15 11.89 -11.90
N ALA A 112 3.58 13.09 -12.04
CA ALA A 112 2.87 13.77 -10.95
C ALA A 112 1.62 13.00 -10.49
N TRP A 113 0.83 12.47 -11.43
CA TRP A 113 -0.32 11.61 -11.10
C TRP A 113 0.10 10.23 -10.55
N VAL A 114 1.22 9.68 -11.01
CA VAL A 114 1.81 8.45 -10.44
C VAL A 114 2.15 8.67 -8.96
N LEU A 115 2.80 9.80 -8.62
CA LEU A 115 3.09 10.16 -7.23
C LEU A 115 1.81 10.41 -6.42
N GLY A 116 0.85 11.14 -6.98
CA GLY A 116 -0.43 11.40 -6.31
C GLY A 116 -1.19 10.13 -5.97
N ALA A 117 -1.26 9.19 -6.92
CA ALA A 117 -1.90 7.90 -6.71
C ALA A 117 -1.18 7.02 -5.68
N ALA A 118 0.16 7.08 -5.61
CA ALA A 118 0.94 6.32 -4.63
C ALA A 118 0.75 6.84 -3.18
N VAL A 119 0.44 8.13 -3.01
CA VAL A 119 0.31 8.79 -1.69
C VAL A 119 -1.12 8.81 -1.18
N ALA A 120 -2.13 8.78 -2.06
CA ALA A 120 -3.54 8.90 -1.69
C ALA A 120 -4.09 7.79 -0.75
N PRO A 121 -3.65 6.51 -0.85
CA PRO A 121 -4.04 5.45 0.07
C PRO A 121 -3.68 5.73 1.53
N THR A 122 -4.63 5.50 2.42
CA THR A 122 -4.44 5.63 3.87
C THR A 122 -4.40 4.26 4.53
N ALA A 123 -3.25 3.86 5.10
CA ALA A 123 -3.11 2.59 5.81
C ALA A 123 -3.68 2.68 7.25
N VAL A 124 -5.00 2.51 7.40
CA VAL A 124 -5.70 2.68 8.70
C VAL A 124 -5.56 1.47 9.65
N GLY A 125 -4.98 0.37 9.18
CA GLY A 125 -4.92 -0.91 9.91
C GLY A 125 -4.22 -0.87 11.27
N VAL A 126 -3.33 0.10 11.50
CA VAL A 126 -2.64 0.29 12.78
C VAL A 126 -3.51 1.00 13.81
N LEU A 127 -4.29 2.00 13.39
CA LEU A 127 -5.20 2.76 14.28
C LEU A 127 -6.46 1.98 14.64
N ALA A 128 -6.87 1.03 13.80
CA ALA A 128 -8.13 0.31 14.00
C ALA A 128 -8.13 -0.61 15.25
N LYS A 129 -6.98 -0.99 15.79
CA LYS A 129 -6.87 -1.99 16.86
C LYS A 129 -7.54 -1.58 18.19
N THR A 130 -7.79 -0.29 18.41
CA THR A 130 -8.38 0.23 19.66
C THR A 130 -9.85 0.61 19.54
N LEU A 131 -10.48 0.38 18.38
CA LEU A 131 -11.85 0.82 18.10
C LEU A 131 -12.88 -0.32 18.25
N PRO A 132 -14.17 0.00 18.48
CA PRO A 132 -15.25 -0.98 18.46
C PRO A 132 -15.30 -1.75 17.13
N ARG A 133 -15.64 -3.05 17.16
CA ARG A 133 -15.63 -3.94 15.98
C ARG A 133 -16.29 -3.34 14.74
N ARG A 134 -17.44 -2.68 14.91
CA ARG A 134 -18.18 -2.03 13.82
C ARG A 134 -17.38 -0.91 13.14
N ASN A 135 -16.67 -0.08 13.91
CA ASN A 135 -15.84 1.00 13.38
C ASN A 135 -14.60 0.43 12.67
N VAL A 136 -14.04 -0.67 13.18
CA VAL A 136 -12.95 -1.40 12.50
C VAL A 136 -13.40 -1.94 11.16
N THR A 137 -14.58 -2.57 11.08
CA THR A 137 -15.14 -3.06 9.80
C THR A 137 -15.33 -1.92 8.80
N LEU A 138 -15.87 -0.78 9.25
CA LEU A 138 -16.09 0.39 8.40
C LEU A 138 -14.77 0.97 7.88
N LEU A 139 -13.79 1.20 8.76
CA LEU A 139 -12.48 1.73 8.37
C LEU A 139 -11.73 0.78 7.43
N ARG A 140 -11.85 -0.54 7.62
CA ARG A 140 -11.27 -1.52 6.70
C ARG A 140 -11.89 -1.46 5.32
N ALA A 141 -13.21 -1.32 5.26
CA ALA A 141 -13.93 -1.18 3.99
C ALA A 141 -13.57 0.12 3.27
N GLU A 142 -13.44 1.22 4.01
CA GLU A 142 -12.96 2.51 3.50
C GLU A 142 -11.53 2.40 2.93
N SER A 143 -10.61 1.80 3.70
CA SER A 143 -9.23 1.55 3.27
C SER A 143 -9.16 0.69 2.01
N LEU A 144 -9.94 -0.40 1.93
CA LEU A 144 -10.01 -1.28 0.76
C LEU A 144 -10.46 -0.55 -0.51
N VAL A 145 -11.48 0.30 -0.39
CA VAL A 145 -11.96 1.10 -1.52
C VAL A 145 -10.93 2.17 -1.91
N ASN A 146 -10.26 2.77 -0.92
CA ASN A 146 -9.20 3.75 -1.16
C ASN A 146 -8.04 3.11 -1.96
N ASP A 147 -7.55 1.96 -1.51
CA ASP A 147 -6.47 1.20 -2.17
C ASP A 147 -6.85 0.82 -3.61
N GLY A 148 -8.07 0.31 -3.82
CA GLY A 148 -8.56 -0.05 -5.16
C GLY A 148 -8.66 1.16 -6.10
N THR A 149 -9.18 2.28 -5.61
CA THR A 149 -9.30 3.52 -6.39
C THR A 149 -7.92 4.06 -6.78
N ALA A 150 -7.00 4.09 -5.82
CA ALA A 150 -5.63 4.54 -6.06
C ALA A 150 -4.88 3.66 -7.07
N LEU A 151 -5.05 2.33 -7.03
CA LEU A 151 -4.46 1.42 -8.02
C LEU A 151 -4.98 1.69 -9.44
N VAL A 152 -6.27 2.01 -9.59
CA VAL A 152 -6.82 2.40 -10.91
C VAL A 152 -6.20 3.71 -11.40
N ILE A 153 -6.11 4.74 -10.55
CA ILE A 153 -5.47 6.02 -10.91
C ILE A 153 -3.99 5.80 -11.25
N TYR A 154 -3.28 4.99 -10.45
CA TYR A 154 -1.88 4.65 -10.67
C TYR A 154 -1.68 3.96 -12.03
N GLY A 155 -2.48 2.94 -12.35
CA GLY A 155 -2.40 2.22 -13.62
C GLY A 155 -2.64 3.13 -14.82
N LEU A 156 -3.64 4.03 -14.75
CA LEU A 156 -3.90 5.02 -15.78
C LEU A 156 -2.73 6.00 -15.94
N ALA A 157 -2.20 6.52 -14.81
CA ALA A 157 -1.10 7.46 -14.81
C ALA A 157 0.18 6.85 -15.39
N VAL A 158 0.51 5.62 -15.01
CA VAL A 158 1.64 4.87 -15.58
C VAL A 158 1.43 4.67 -17.08
N GLY A 159 0.25 4.21 -17.52
CA GLY A 159 -0.04 4.00 -18.94
C GLY A 159 0.11 5.27 -19.78
N ILE A 160 -0.37 6.41 -19.30
CA ILE A 160 -0.21 7.72 -19.98
C ILE A 160 1.26 8.14 -19.99
N THR A 161 1.99 7.90 -18.91
CA THR A 161 3.41 8.26 -18.80
C THR A 161 4.27 7.43 -19.73
N SER A 162 4.07 6.11 -19.75
CA SER A 162 4.83 5.18 -20.59
C SER A 162 4.51 5.35 -22.08
N ALA A 163 3.25 5.64 -22.42
CA ALA A 163 2.85 5.91 -23.80
C ALA A 163 3.41 7.22 -24.37
N ARG A 164 3.80 8.19 -23.51
CA ARG A 164 4.49 9.42 -23.93
C ARG A 164 6.00 9.24 -24.12
N SER A 165 6.59 8.16 -23.58
CA SER A 165 8.03 7.87 -23.68
C SER A 165 8.41 6.94 -24.83
N THR A 166 7.44 6.52 -25.64
CA THR A 166 7.59 5.79 -26.91
C THR A 166 7.17 6.68 -28.07
#